data_AF-A0A533RNV3-F1
#
_entry.id   AF-A0A533RNV3-F1
#
_cell.length_a   1.000
_cell.length_b   1.000
_cell.length_c   1.000
_cell.angle_alpha   90.00
_cell.angle_beta   90.00
_cell.angle_gamma   90.00
#
_symmetry.space_group_name_H-M   'P 1'
#
loop_
_entity.id
_entity.type
_entity.pdbx_description
1 polymer ?
#
loop_
_entity_poly.entity_id
_entity_poly.type
_entity_poly.pdbx_seq_one_letter_code
_entity_poly.pdbx_strand_id
1 'polypeptide(L)'
;MRLHVIEHVAFEGPGAIAEWAVERGHGLTKSQALTEVFPPLADIDFLVVMGGPMDADDEEASPWLVAEKRYVGEAMAAGRLVLGVCLGSQIVAEVGGGRIKRNPQIEIGYFPVRHTPATASDPVFSAFPDGLVVGH
;
A
#
# COMPACT_ATOMS: atom_id res chain seq x y z
N MET A 1 -14.38 6.30 8.56
CA MET A 1 -13.64 6.88 7.42
C MET A 1 -14.14 6.27 6.13
N ARG A 2 -13.89 6.94 5.01
CA ARG A 2 -14.09 6.43 3.65
C ARG A 2 -12.77 5.85 3.16
N LEU A 3 -12.67 4.53 3.21
CA LEU A 3 -11.54 3.77 2.70
C LEU A 3 -11.73 3.47 1.22
N HIS A 4 -10.66 3.61 0.46
CA HIS A 4 -10.57 3.11 -0.91
C HIS A 4 -9.37 2.20 -1.05
N VAL A 5 -9.58 1.03 -1.66
CA VAL A 5 -8.55 0.03 -1.91
C VAL A 5 -8.30 -0.09 -3.41
N ILE A 6 -7.04 0.01 -3.82
CA ILE A 6 -6.61 -0.34 -5.17
C ILE A 6 -6.07 -1.77 -5.16
N GLU A 7 -6.66 -2.63 -5.99
CA GLU A 7 -6.26 -4.04 -6.16
C GLU A 7 -5.61 -4.24 -7.54
N HIS A 8 -4.51 -4.99 -7.59
CA HIS A 8 -3.78 -5.27 -8.84
C HIS A 8 -4.20 -6.59 -9.50
N VAL A 9 -4.55 -7.59 -8.67
CA VAL A 9 -4.97 -8.92 -9.09
C VAL A 9 -6.09 -9.44 -8.19
N ALA A 10 -6.95 -10.30 -8.72
CA ALA A 10 -8.15 -10.76 -8.01
C ALA A 10 -7.87 -11.58 -6.73
N PHE A 11 -6.67 -12.16 -6.61
CA PHE A 11 -6.28 -12.99 -5.47
C PHE A 11 -5.51 -12.23 -4.38
N GLU A 12 -5.14 -10.96 -4.59
CA GLU A 12 -4.48 -10.10 -3.59
C GLU A 12 -5.43 -9.02 -3.07
N GLY A 13 -6.49 -9.47 -2.39
CA GLY A 13 -7.46 -8.58 -1.76
C GLY A 13 -6.98 -7.99 -0.42
N PRO A 14 -7.73 -7.05 0.17
CA PRO A 14 -7.36 -6.32 1.39
C PRO A 14 -7.28 -7.17 2.68
N GLY A 15 -7.76 -8.42 2.68
CA GLY A 15 -7.68 -9.33 3.84
C GLY A 15 -8.08 -8.66 5.16
N ALA A 16 -7.18 -8.72 6.15
CA ALA A 16 -7.37 -8.14 7.48
C ALA A 16 -7.69 -6.64 7.48
N ILE A 17 -7.29 -5.88 6.44
CA ILE A 17 -7.65 -4.45 6.33
C ILE A 17 -9.15 -4.28 6.08
N ALA A 18 -9.76 -5.16 5.28
CA ALA A 18 -11.21 -5.11 5.06
C ALA A 18 -11.99 -5.56 6.30
N GLU A 19 -11.52 -6.60 6.99
CA GLU A 19 -12.09 -7.03 8.27
C GLU A 19 -12.06 -5.89 9.30
N TRP A 20 -10.89 -5.26 9.47
CA TRP A 20 -10.73 -4.10 10.34
C TRP A 20 -11.66 -2.94 9.95
N ALA A 21 -11.79 -2.64 8.67
CA ALA A 21 -12.66 -1.57 8.19
C ALA A 21 -14.13 -1.84 8.58
N VAL A 22 -14.59 -3.07 8.43
CA VAL A 22 -15.95 -3.49 8.83
C VAL A 22 -16.12 -3.40 10.34
N GLU A 23 -15.20 -3.97 11.13
CA GLU A 23 -15.26 -3.96 12.59
C GLU A 23 -15.29 -2.54 13.18
N ARG A 24 -14.62 -1.59 12.53
CA ARG A 24 -14.57 -0.18 12.95
C ARG A 24 -15.67 0.68 12.31
N GLY A 25 -16.59 0.09 11.55
CA GLY A 25 -17.70 0.81 10.91
C GLY A 25 -17.23 1.81 9.85
N HIS A 26 -16.16 1.52 9.14
CA HIS A 26 -15.65 2.33 8.03
C HIS A 26 -16.24 1.85 6.70
N GLY A 27 -16.56 2.81 5.82
CA GLY A 27 -16.98 2.48 4.46
C GLY A 27 -15.77 2.07 3.63
N LEU A 28 -15.88 0.98 2.87
CA LEU A 28 -14.80 0.48 2.01
C LEU A 28 -15.30 0.37 0.57
N THR A 29 -14.53 0.94 -0.35
CA THR A 29 -14.72 0.84 -1.80
C THR A 29 -13.45 0.29 -2.44
N LYS A 30 -13.55 -0.22 -3.67
CA LYS A 30 -12.44 -0.86 -4.38
C LYS A 30 -12.38 -0.42 -5.83
N SER A 31 -11.18 -0.32 -6.38
CA SER A 31 -10.92 -0.21 -7.82
C SER A 31 -9.86 -1.22 -8.23
N GLN A 32 -9.94 -1.69 -9.47
CA GLN A 32 -8.85 -2.46 -10.06
C GLN A 32 -7.88 -1.51 -10.74
N ALA A 33 -6.59 -1.59 -10.41
CA ALA A 33 -5.56 -0.68 -10.93
C ALA A 33 -5.57 -0.61 -12.46
N LEU A 34 -5.73 -1.78 -13.12
CA LEU A 34 -5.79 -1.94 -14.58
C LEU A 34 -6.91 -1.15 -15.27
N THR A 35 -7.94 -0.73 -14.54
CA THR A 35 -9.06 0.05 -15.11
C THR A 35 -8.72 1.52 -15.24
N GLU A 36 -7.73 2.00 -14.48
CA GLU A 36 -7.33 3.42 -14.41
C GLU A 36 -8.47 4.37 -14.00
N VAL A 37 -9.54 3.80 -13.42
CA VAL A 37 -10.69 4.56 -12.91
C VAL A 37 -10.65 4.53 -11.40
N PHE A 38 -10.36 5.68 -10.81
CA PHE A 38 -10.32 5.89 -9.36
C PHE A 38 -11.36 6.94 -8.95
N PRO A 39 -11.93 6.85 -7.73
CA PRO A 39 -12.91 7.83 -7.27
C PRO A 39 -12.26 9.20 -7.03
N PRO A 40 -13.05 10.27 -6.97
CA PRO A 40 -12.55 11.59 -6.58
C PRO A 40 -11.86 11.55 -5.22
N LEU A 41 -10.72 12.22 -5.07
CA LEU A 41 -10.00 12.28 -3.79
C LEU A 41 -10.79 12.97 -2.66
N ALA A 42 -11.83 13.74 -3.00
CA ALA A 42 -12.77 14.29 -2.03
C ALA A 42 -13.61 13.20 -1.35
N ASP A 43 -13.73 12.03 -1.96
CA ASP A 43 -14.51 10.88 -1.49
C ASP A 43 -13.72 9.90 -0.63
N ILE A 44 -12.43 10.19 -0.40
CA ILE A 44 -11.49 9.29 0.29
C ILE A 44 -10.85 10.01 1.47
N ASP A 45 -10.81 9.32 2.61
CA ASP A 45 -10.03 9.72 3.77
C ASP A 45 -8.74 8.88 3.88
N PHE A 46 -8.79 7.62 3.45
CA PHE A 46 -7.69 6.66 3.53
C PHE A 46 -7.60 5.78 2.27
N LEU A 47 -6.49 5.88 1.56
CA LEU A 47 -6.15 5.07 0.40
C LEU A 47 -5.25 3.89 0.81
N VAL A 48 -5.61 2.69 0.37
CA VAL A 48 -4.82 1.47 0.54
C VAL A 48 -4.45 0.95 -0.85
N VAL A 49 -3.16 0.74 -1.09
CA VAL A 49 -2.62 0.21 -2.34
C VAL A 49 -2.08 -1.19 -2.06
N MET A 50 -2.74 -2.21 -2.61
CA MET A 50 -2.43 -3.61 -2.31
C MET A 50 -1.17 -4.11 -3.03
N GLY A 51 -0.81 -5.37 -2.78
CA GLY A 51 0.25 -6.05 -3.50
C GLY A 51 -0.15 -6.42 -4.93
N GLY A 52 0.82 -6.93 -5.68
CA GLY A 52 0.64 -7.50 -7.00
C GLY A 52 1.95 -8.09 -7.52
N PRO A 53 1.90 -8.96 -8.54
CA PRO A 53 3.07 -9.62 -9.11
C PRO A 53 3.91 -8.74 -10.06
N MET A 54 3.55 -7.48 -10.23
CA MET A 54 4.21 -6.54 -11.14
C MET A 54 5.47 -5.95 -10.52
N ASP A 55 6.37 -5.45 -11.37
CA ASP A 55 7.47 -4.60 -10.94
C ASP A 55 7.01 -3.13 -10.96
N ALA A 56 7.10 -2.42 -9.84
CA ALA A 56 6.61 -1.04 -9.72
C ALA A 56 7.31 -0.06 -10.69
N ASP A 57 8.53 -0.35 -11.13
CA ASP A 57 9.30 0.48 -12.07
C ASP A 57 9.17 0.04 -13.55
N ASP A 58 8.42 -1.02 -13.85
CA ASP A 58 8.20 -1.50 -15.22
C ASP A 58 6.86 -0.99 -15.82
N GLU A 59 6.84 0.30 -16.15
CA GLU A 59 5.72 0.96 -16.80
C GLU A 59 5.51 0.51 -18.26
N GLU A 60 6.49 -0.15 -18.88
CA GLU A 60 6.33 -0.73 -20.22
C GLU A 60 5.48 -2.01 -20.16
N ALA A 61 5.78 -2.89 -19.20
CA ALA A 61 4.98 -4.09 -18.97
C ALA A 61 3.61 -3.80 -18.34
N SER A 62 3.52 -2.75 -17.51
CA SER A 62 2.29 -2.35 -16.80
C SER A 62 1.98 -0.86 -16.97
N PRO A 63 1.48 -0.41 -18.15
CA PRO A 63 1.27 1.02 -18.43
C PRO A 63 0.30 1.74 -17.48
N TRP A 64 -0.66 1.02 -16.89
CA TRP A 64 -1.61 1.57 -15.93
C TRP A 64 -0.95 2.03 -14.62
N LEU A 65 0.29 1.60 -14.33
CA LEU A 65 1.07 2.09 -13.18
C LEU A 65 1.27 3.61 -13.23
N VAL A 66 1.36 4.20 -14.43
CA VAL A 66 1.51 5.66 -14.59
C VAL A 66 0.31 6.39 -13.98
N ALA A 67 -0.90 5.93 -14.30
CA ALA A 67 -2.13 6.52 -13.78
C ALA A 67 -2.28 6.31 -12.28
N GLU A 68 -1.92 5.12 -11.79
CA GLU A 68 -1.94 4.80 -10.37
C GLU A 68 -0.93 5.63 -9.56
N LYS A 69 0.34 5.67 -9.97
CA LYS A 69 1.39 6.48 -9.32
C LYS A 69 0.99 7.95 -9.23
N ARG A 70 0.43 8.50 -10.32
CA ARG A 70 -0.12 9.86 -10.31
C ARG A 70 -1.22 10.02 -9.27
N TYR A 71 -2.18 9.11 -9.24
CA TYR A 71 -3.30 9.17 -8.29
C TYR A 71 -2.85 9.05 -6.83
N VAL A 72 -1.90 8.15 -6.54
CA VAL A 72 -1.26 8.02 -5.22
C VAL A 72 -0.54 9.32 -4.83
N GLY A 73 0.19 9.94 -5.76
CA GLY A 73 0.85 11.23 -5.53
C GLY A 73 -0.12 12.36 -5.24
N GLU A 74 -1.22 12.43 -5.99
CA GLU A 74 -2.29 13.40 -5.73
C GLU A 74 -2.96 13.18 -4.36
N ALA A 75 -3.18 11.92 -3.95
CA ALA A 75 -3.70 11.58 -2.63
C ALA A 75 -2.76 12.03 -1.49
N MET A 76 -1.46 11.77 -1.63
CA MET A 76 -0.43 12.22 -0.68
C MET A 76 -0.37 13.75 -0.61
N ALA A 77 -0.36 14.43 -1.75
CA ALA A 77 -0.34 15.90 -1.82
C ALA A 77 -1.60 16.54 -1.22
N ALA A 78 -2.75 15.87 -1.33
CA ALA A 78 -4.01 16.28 -0.72
C ALA A 78 -4.11 15.95 0.78
N GLY A 79 -3.06 15.39 1.40
CA GLY A 79 -3.03 15.05 2.81
C GLY A 79 -3.92 13.87 3.19
N ARG A 80 -4.21 12.96 2.24
CA ARG A 80 -4.93 11.71 2.52
C ARG A 80 -4.00 10.72 3.20
N LEU A 81 -4.55 9.86 4.06
CA LEU A 81 -3.78 8.73 4.58
C LEU A 81 -3.51 7.76 3.43
N VAL A 82 -2.28 7.27 3.30
CA VAL A 82 -1.90 6.31 2.26
C VAL A 82 -1.11 5.18 2.90
N LEU A 83 -1.56 3.94 2.66
CA LEU A 83 -0.87 2.72 3.07
C LEU A 83 -0.59 1.88 1.82
N GLY A 84 0.68 1.55 1.61
CA GLY A 84 1.10 0.62 0.56
C GLY A 84 1.50 -0.74 1.13
N VAL A 85 1.09 -1.82 0.48
CA VAL A 85 1.42 -3.21 0.86
C VAL A 85 2.16 -3.88 -0.30
N CYS A 86 3.31 -4.51 -0.05
CA CYS A 86 4.12 -5.17 -1.09
C CYS A 86 4.38 -4.22 -2.28
N LEU A 87 3.83 -4.49 -3.47
CA LEU A 87 3.90 -3.61 -4.64
C LEU A 87 3.45 -2.17 -4.30
N GLY A 88 2.34 -2.02 -3.56
CA GLY A 88 1.86 -0.70 -3.16
C GLY A 88 2.84 0.07 -2.28
N SER A 89 3.67 -0.60 -1.47
CA SER A 89 4.68 0.10 -0.66
C SER A 89 5.84 0.63 -1.52
N GLN A 90 6.18 -0.10 -2.58
CA GLN A 90 7.16 0.33 -3.59
C GLN A 90 6.65 1.55 -4.35
N ILE A 91 5.40 1.53 -4.80
CA ILE A 91 4.73 2.66 -5.46
C ILE A 91 4.75 3.91 -4.57
N VAL A 92 4.33 3.79 -3.31
CA VAL A 92 4.34 4.91 -2.35
C VAL A 92 5.77 5.44 -2.12
N ALA A 93 6.75 4.55 -2.03
CA ALA A 93 8.14 4.95 -1.86
C ALA A 93 8.66 5.72 -3.08
N GLU A 94 8.39 5.26 -4.30
CA GLU A 94 8.82 5.92 -5.54
C GLU A 94 8.16 7.28 -5.72
N VAL A 95 6.84 7.37 -5.50
CA VAL A 95 6.10 8.64 -5.52
C VAL A 95 6.64 9.63 -4.47
N GLY A 96 7.08 9.13 -3.31
CA GLY A 96 7.76 9.90 -2.27
C GLY A 96 9.20 10.32 -2.60
N GLY A 97 9.71 10.02 -3.80
CA GLY A 97 11.08 10.32 -4.24
C GLY A 97 12.13 9.28 -3.82
N GLY A 98 11.69 8.14 -3.30
CA GLY A 98 12.51 6.97 -3.03
C GLY A 98 12.96 6.25 -4.31
N ARG A 99 13.81 5.24 -4.15
CA ARG A 99 14.26 4.38 -5.25
C ARG A 99 13.99 2.93 -4.89
N ILE A 100 13.34 2.21 -5.80
CA ILE A 100 13.12 0.77 -5.69
C ILE A 100 14.38 0.05 -6.15
N LYS A 101 14.73 -1.04 -5.47
CA LYS A 101 15.84 -1.90 -5.84
C LYS A 101 15.45 -3.34 -5.56
N ARG A 102 15.90 -4.24 -6.42
CA ARG A 102 15.75 -5.67 -6.21
C ARG A 102 16.47 -6.10 -4.93
N ASN A 103 15.73 -6.79 -4.06
CA ASN A 103 16.31 -7.42 -2.88
C ASN A 103 17.22 -8.58 -3.32
N PRO A 104 18.47 -8.69 -2.83
CA PRO A 104 19.32 -9.85 -3.11
C PRO A 104 18.75 -11.17 -2.60
N GLN A 105 17.85 -11.13 -1.61
CA GLN A 105 17.19 -12.31 -1.06
C GLN A 105 15.69 -12.22 -1.32
N ILE A 106 15.11 -13.34 -1.75
CA ILE A 106 13.67 -13.51 -1.85
C ILE A 106 13.15 -13.97 -0.50
N GLU A 107 12.12 -13.32 0.01
CA GLU A 107 11.45 -13.67 1.26
C GLU A 107 10.04 -14.16 0.92
N ILE A 108 9.81 -15.46 1.10
CA ILE A 108 8.49 -16.08 0.96
C ILE A 108 8.26 -16.91 2.22
N GLY A 109 7.30 -16.48 3.05
CA GLY A 109 7.01 -17.12 4.32
C GLY A 109 6.93 -16.14 5.48
N TYR A 110 7.18 -16.64 6.70
CA TYR A 110 7.05 -15.86 7.92
C TYR A 110 8.41 -15.55 8.52
N PHE A 111 8.75 -14.26 8.60
CA PHE A 111 10.05 -13.79 9.05
C PHE A 111 9.91 -12.68 10.11
N PRO A 112 10.88 -12.56 11.03
CA PRO A 112 10.87 -11.49 12.02
C PRO A 112 11.28 -10.16 11.37
N VAL A 113 10.48 -9.12 11.57
CA VAL A 113 10.86 -7.73 11.30
C VAL A 113 11.32 -7.05 12.57
N ARG A 114 12.36 -6.23 12.48
CA ARG A 114 12.97 -5.52 13.61
C ARG A 114 12.76 -4.03 13.51
N HIS A 115 12.58 -3.40 14.66
CA HIS A 115 12.54 -1.95 14.77
C HIS A 115 13.88 -1.36 14.37
N THR A 116 13.84 -0.19 13.74
CA THR A 116 15.03 0.63 13.49
C THR A 116 15.07 1.76 14.51
N PRO A 117 16.21 2.44 14.72
CA PRO A 117 16.25 3.60 15.61
C PRO A 117 15.21 4.68 15.26
N ALA A 118 14.84 4.80 13.99
CA ALA A 118 13.84 5.76 13.51
C ALA A 118 12.41 5.45 13.99
N THR A 119 12.10 4.20 14.38
CA THR A 119 10.75 3.83 14.85
C THR A 119 10.55 4.06 16.34
N ALA A 120 11.59 4.44 17.09
CA ALA A 120 11.55 4.53 18.55
C ALA A 120 10.52 5.53 19.10
N SER A 121 10.22 6.58 18.35
CA SER A 121 9.23 7.61 18.73
C SER A 121 7.95 7.57 17.90
N ASP A 122 7.83 6.60 16.98
CA ASP A 122 6.70 6.54 16.07
C ASP A 122 5.48 5.85 16.74
N PRO A 123 4.32 6.52 16.83
CA PRO A 123 3.16 5.99 17.53
C PRO A 123 2.59 4.72 16.88
N VAL A 124 2.76 4.54 15.56
CA VAL A 124 2.31 3.33 14.85
C VAL A 124 3.19 2.15 15.24
N PHE A 125 4.50 2.30 15.15
CA PHE A 125 5.43 1.20 15.44
C PHE A 125 5.54 0.89 16.93
N SER A 126 5.28 1.86 17.82
CA SER A 126 5.22 1.63 19.27
C SER A 126 4.12 0.64 19.71
N ALA A 127 3.11 0.42 18.85
CA ALA A 127 2.03 -0.54 19.10
C ALA A 127 2.44 -2.01 18.85
N PHE A 128 3.59 -2.25 18.22
CA PHE A 128 4.07 -3.58 17.87
C PHE A 128 5.31 -3.97 18.69
N PRO A 129 5.49 -5.26 19.02
CA PRO A 129 6.71 -5.73 19.66
C PRO A 129 7.87 -5.75 18.66
N ASP A 130 9.10 -5.51 19.14
CA ASP A 130 10.30 -5.75 18.33
C ASP A 130 10.45 -7.26 18.02
N GLY A 131 10.89 -7.57 16.79
CA GLY A 131 11.04 -8.95 16.33
C GLY A 131 9.71 -9.64 15.98
N LEU A 132 8.64 -8.89 15.72
CA LEU A 132 7.36 -9.45 15.29
C LEU A 132 7.53 -10.29 14.03
N VAL A 133 6.97 -11.49 14.03
CA VAL A 133 6.97 -12.38 12.86
C VAL A 133 5.79 -12.06 11.97
N VAL A 134 6.05 -11.72 10.71
CA VAL A 134 5.04 -11.31 9.70
C VAL A 134 5.22 -12.09 8.41
N GLY A 135 4.18 -12.13 7.58
CA GLY A 135 4.23 -12.72 6.25
C GLY A 135 4.92 -11.78 5.25
N HIS A 136 5.77 -12.36 4.38
CA HIS A 136 6.42 -11.74 3.23
C HIS A 136 5.96 -12.45 1.95
#